data_AF-A0A1I0SPW7-F1
#
_entry.id   AF-A0A1I0SPW7-F1
#
_cell.length_a   1.000
_cell.length_b   1.000
_cell.length_c   1.000
_cell.angle_alpha   90.00
_cell.angle_beta   90.00
_cell.angle_gamma   90.00
#
_symmetry.space_group_name_H-M   'P 1'
#
loop_
_entity.id
_entity.type
_entity.pdbx_description
1 polymer ?
#
loop_
_entity_poly.entity_id
_entity_poly.type
_entity_poly.pdbx_seq_one_letter_code
_entity_poly.pdbx_strand_id
1 'polypeptide(L)'
;MENYQISINLGKEIHHFEVGEYLHQNGESCKIKVFQQGKLVASFQPDPYHFLHLCQNPARLSEKLLHLLADEIEAHHPHEVSKDLNEDI
;
A
#
# COMPACT_ATOMS: atom_id res chain seq x y z
N MET A 1 0.97 -13.73 9.34
CA MET A 1 1.28 -12.36 8.89
C MET A 1 2.19 -12.53 7.70
N GLU A 2 1.64 -12.38 6.50
CA GLU A 2 2.43 -12.40 5.27
C GLU A 2 2.92 -10.97 5.03
N ASN A 3 4.24 -10.80 5.04
CA ASN A 3 4.86 -9.55 4.63
C ASN A 3 5.50 -9.80 3.27
N TYR A 4 5.41 -8.83 2.36
CA TYR A 4 6.06 -8.88 1.05
C TYR A 4 6.86 -7.60 0.82
N GLN A 5 7.86 -7.70 -0.06
CA GLN A 5 8.73 -6.59 -0.37
C GLN A 5 8.36 -5.99 -1.72
N ILE A 6 8.18 -4.68 -1.75
CA ILE A 6 7.95 -3.91 -2.97
C ILE A 6 9.23 -3.13 -3.28
N SER A 7 9.67 -3.17 -4.53
CA SER A 7 10.83 -2.39 -4.98
C SER A 7 10.39 -1.39 -6.04
N ILE A 8 10.38 -0.10 -5.68
CA ILE A 8 9.97 0.98 -6.59
C ILE A 8 11.22 1.63 -7.18
N ASN A 9 11.30 1.65 -8.51
CA ASN A 9 12.34 2.37 -9.24
C ASN A 9 11.90 3.81 -9.51
N LEU A 10 12.46 4.78 -8.78
CA LEU A 10 12.20 6.19 -9.01
C LEU A 10 13.43 6.85 -9.65
N GLY A 11 13.44 6.90 -10.98
CA GLY A 11 14.56 7.46 -11.74
C GLY A 11 15.81 6.58 -11.66
N LYS A 12 16.79 6.98 -10.84
CA LYS A 12 18.05 6.23 -10.63
C LYS A 12 18.14 5.55 -9.26
N GLU A 13 17.15 5.76 -8.39
CA GLU A 13 17.13 5.20 -7.04
C GLU A 13 16.11 4.07 -6.96
N ILE A 14 16.53 2.96 -6.35
CA ILE A 14 15.66 1.82 -6.07
C ILE A 14 15.27 1.91 -4.60
N HIS A 15 13.97 2.08 -4.34
CA HIS A 15 13.42 2.14 -3.00
C HIS A 15 12.82 0.78 -2.65
N HIS A 16 13.42 0.12 -1.65
CA HIS A 16 12.91 -1.12 -1.11
C HIS A 16 11.98 -0.85 0.07
N PHE A 17 10.75 -1.30 -0.06
CA PHE A 17 9.71 -1.21 0.95
C PHE A 17 9.29 -2.61 1.38
N GLU A 18 8.92 -2.74 2.64
CA GLU A 18 8.32 -3.95 3.20
C GLU A 18 6.88 -3.61 3.58
N VAL A 19 5.94 -4.34 3.00
CA VAL A 19 4.52 -4.20 3.27
C VAL A 19 4.08 -5.37 4.12
N GLY A 20 3.41 -5.08 5.22
CA GLY A 20 2.76 -6.09 6.05
C GLY A 20 1.29 -5.75 6.25
N GLU A 21 0.44 -6.76 6.13
CA GLU A 21 -0.98 -6.67 6.47
C GLU A 21 -1.20 -7.11 7.93
N TYR A 22 -1.73 -6.20 8.73
CA TYR A 22 -1.97 -6.37 10.15
C TYR A 22 -3.47 -6.33 10.43
N LEU A 23 -4.05 -7.51 10.67
CA LEU A 23 -5.42 -7.67 11.18
C LEU A 23 -5.44 -7.34 12.69
N HIS A 24 -5.37 -6.07 13.07
CA HIS A 24 -5.54 -5.71 14.48
C HIS A 24 -7.03 -5.62 14.85
N GLN A 25 -7.44 -6.45 15.79
CA GLN A 25 -8.82 -6.70 16.27
C GLN A 25 -9.54 -5.50 16.95
N ASN A 26 -9.05 -4.26 16.81
CA ASN A 26 -9.48 -3.14 17.66
C ASN A 26 -9.97 -1.89 16.88
N GLY A 27 -10.47 -2.05 15.66
CA GLY A 27 -11.05 -0.92 14.93
C GLY A 27 -10.04 0.13 14.47
N GLU A 28 -8.74 -0.19 14.50
CA GLU A 28 -7.75 0.59 13.76
C GLU A 28 -7.97 0.35 12.27
N SER A 29 -8.34 1.42 11.57
CA SER A 29 -8.64 1.40 10.14
C SER A 29 -7.43 1.00 9.29
N CYS A 30 -6.21 1.18 9.82
CA CYS A 30 -4.96 1.17 9.07
C CYS A 30 -4.33 -0.22 9.08
N LYS A 31 -4.92 -1.11 8.29
CA LYS A 31 -4.55 -2.52 8.19
C LYS A 31 -3.19 -2.73 7.52
N ILE A 32 -2.84 -1.90 6.54
CA ILE A 32 -1.63 -2.10 5.73
C ILE A 32 -0.55 -1.13 6.19
N LYS A 33 0.63 -1.66 6.52
CA LYS A 33 1.77 -0.86 7.00
C LYS A 33 2.96 -1.05 6.07
N VAL A 34 3.56 0.06 5.68
CA VAL A 34 4.72 0.11 4.79
C VAL A 34 5.93 0.60 5.56
N PHE A 35 6.98 -0.23 5.53
CA PHE A 35 8.24 0.01 6.18
C PHE A 35 9.34 0.21 5.15
N GLN A 36 10.30 1.07 5.45
CA GLN A 36 11.51 1.23 4.67
C GLN A 36 12.69 1.12 5.64
N GLN A 37 13.61 0.19 5.40
CA GLN A 37 14.75 -0.05 6.29
C GLN A 37 14.33 -0.27 7.76
N GLY A 38 13.21 -0.97 7.97
CA GLY A 38 12.64 -1.24 9.31
C GLY A 38 11.92 -0.06 9.98
N LYS A 39 11.75 1.09 9.30
CA LYS A 39 11.01 2.25 9.81
C LYS A 39 9.67 2.37 9.11
N LEU A 40 8.59 2.62 9.87
CA LEU A 40 7.27 2.90 9.28
C LEU A 40 7.34 4.20 8.48
N VAL A 41 7.10 4.12 7.18
CA VAL A 41 7.14 5.28 6.27
C VAL A 41 5.75 5.70 5.83
N ALA A 42 4.84 4.74 5.65
CA ALA A 42 3.45 4.97 5.31
C ALA A 42 2.55 3.86 5.86
N SER A 43 1.26 4.13 5.98
CA SER A 43 0.24 3.12 6.25
C SER A 43 -1.01 3.43 5.45
N PHE A 44 -1.72 2.39 5.06
CA PHE A 44 -2.90 2.45 4.23
C PHE A 44 -4.06 1.71 4.91
N GLN A 45 -5.27 2.14 4.58
CA GLN A 45 -6.52 1.54 5.01
C GLN A 45 -7.38 1.24 3.79
N PRO A 46 -7.98 0.04 3.68
CA PRO A 46 -9.05 -0.17 2.71
C PRO A 46 -10.30 0.59 3.19
N ASP A 47 -10.94 1.32 2.29
CA ASP A 47 -12.25 1.92 2.54
C ASP A 47 -13.38 0.87 2.37
N PRO A 48 -14.65 1.22 2.65
CA PRO A 48 -15.79 0.31 2.45
C PRO A 48 -16.00 -0.13 0.99
N TYR A 49 -15.36 0.52 0.03
CA TYR A 49 -15.37 0.19 -1.39
C TYR A 49 -14.11 -0.59 -1.82
N HIS A 50 -13.27 -1.00 -0.86
CA HIS A 50 -11.99 -1.69 -1.07
C HIS A 50 -10.91 -0.88 -1.78
N PHE A 51 -11.03 0.45 -1.84
CA PHE A 51 -9.93 1.30 -2.30
C PHE A 51 -8.92 1.55 -1.18
N LEU A 52 -7.65 1.56 -1.53
CA LEU A 52 -6.58 1.83 -0.58
C LEU A 52 -6.37 3.33 -0.36
N HIS A 53 -6.75 3.80 0.83
CA HIS A 53 -6.53 5.18 1.25
C HIS A 53 -5.31 5.31 2.15
N LEU A 54 -4.58 6.41 1.97
CA LEU A 54 -3.50 6.78 2.87
C LEU A 54 -4.05 7.03 4.29
N CYS A 55 -3.53 6.29 5.26
CA CYS A 55 -3.84 6.51 6.67
C CYS A 55 -2.80 7.39 7.36
N GLN A 56 -1.50 7.03 7.26
CA GLN A 56 -0.42 7.82 7.85
C GLN A 56 0.75 7.93 6.88
N ASN A 57 1.42 9.08 6.88
CA ASN A 57 2.64 9.33 6.12
C ASN A 57 3.70 10.00 7.01
N PRO A 58 4.22 9.31 8.04
CA PRO A 58 5.23 9.87 8.94
C PRO A 58 6.52 10.27 8.22
N ALA A 59 6.88 9.57 7.13
CA ALA A 59 8.08 9.87 6.34
C ALA A 59 7.88 11.02 5.34
N ARG A 60 6.66 11.59 5.25
CA ARG A 60 6.31 12.62 4.26
C ARG A 60 6.74 12.24 2.84
N LEU A 61 6.48 10.98 2.47
CA LEU A 61 6.68 10.49 1.11
C LEU A 61 5.91 11.38 0.15
N SER A 62 6.49 11.60 -1.03
CA SER A 62 5.83 12.35 -2.09
C SER A 62 4.57 11.62 -2.55
N GLU A 63 3.57 12.37 -3.00
CA GLU A 63 2.33 11.79 -3.53
C GLU A 63 2.63 10.73 -4.58
N LYS A 64 3.55 11.00 -5.52
CA LYS A 64 3.96 10.02 -6.53
C LYS A 64 4.42 8.68 -5.94
N LEU A 65 5.19 8.68 -4.86
CA LEU A 65 5.61 7.43 -4.19
C LEU A 65 4.43 6.74 -3.49
N LEU A 66 3.52 7.51 -2.89
CA LEU A 66 2.33 6.97 -2.24
C LEU A 66 1.39 6.30 -3.25
N HIS A 67 1.20 6.92 -4.42
CA HIS A 67 0.44 6.36 -5.53
C HIS A 67 1.07 5.05 -6.02
N LEU A 68 2.38 5.04 -6.28
CA LEU A 68 3.08 3.82 -6.71
C LEU A 68 3.02 2.70 -5.65
N LEU A 69 3.09 3.06 -4.36
CA LEU A 69 2.91 2.10 -3.28
C LEU A 69 1.50 1.53 -3.28
N ALA A 70 0.47 2.36 -3.41
CA ALA A 70 -0.92 1.90 -3.47
C ALA A 70 -1.13 0.95 -4.65
N ASP A 71 -0.68 1.34 -5.86
CA ASP A 71 -0.79 0.52 -7.07
C ASP A 71 -0.14 -0.86 -6.91
N GLU A 72 1.08 -0.91 -6.36
CA GLU A 72 1.80 -2.18 -6.14
C GLU A 72 1.14 -3.05 -5.05
N ILE A 73 0.60 -2.41 -4.00
CA ILE A 73 -0.15 -3.12 -2.96
C ILE A 73 -1.43 -3.70 -3.56
N GLU A 74 -2.19 -2.92 -4.34
CA GLU A 74 -3.41 -3.39 -5.01
C GLU A 74 -3.12 -4.53 -5.99
N ALA A 75 -2.05 -4.42 -6.79
CA ALA A 75 -1.62 -5.47 -7.71
C ALA A 75 -1.25 -6.79 -7.01
N HIS A 76 -0.69 -6.70 -5.80
CA HIS A 76 -0.36 -7.85 -4.96
C HIS A 76 -1.57 -8.48 -4.25
N HIS A 77 -2.71 -7.77 -4.17
CA HIS A 77 -3.96 -8.26 -3.60
C HIS A 77 -5.02 -8.52 -4.70
N PRO A 78 -4.83 -9.54 -5.56
CA PRO A 78 -5.74 -9.81 -6.69
C PRO A 78 -7.15 -10.27 -6.29
N HIS A 79 -7.42 -10.45 -4.99
CA HIS A 79 -8.69 -10.98 -4.48
C HIS A 79 -9.68 -9.94 -3.95
N GLU A 80 -9.29 -8.67 -3.77
CA GLU A 80 -10.19 -7.63 -3.24
C GLU A 80 -10.40 -6.41 -4.15
N VAL A 81 -9.61 -6.26 -5.22
CA VAL A 81 -9.95 -5.31 -6.28
C VAL A 81 -11.06 -5.91 -7.12
N SER A 82 -12.28 -5.40 -6.94
CA SER A 82 -13.40 -5.70 -7.82
C SER A 82 -12.94 -5.63 -9.28
N LYS A 83 -13.22 -6.69 -10.03
CA LYS A 83 -13.42 -6.64 -11.48
C LYS A 83 -14.44 -5.55 -11.80
N ASP A 84 -14.00 -4.32 -11.85
CA ASP A 84 -14.73 -3.18 -12.40
C ASP A 84 -13.74 -2.22 -13.05
N LEU A 85 -12.95 -2.78 -13.96
CA LEU A 85 -12.60 -2.08 -15.18
C LEU A 85 -12.82 -3.09 -16.31
N ASN A 86 -14.09 -3.31 -16.60
CA ASN A 86 -14.46 -3.84 -17.90
C ASN A 86 -14.01 -2.78 -18.92
N GLU A 87 -13.11 -3.19 -19.80
CA GLU A 87 -12.99 -2.61 -21.12
C GLU A 87 -14.39 -2.40 -21.69
N ASP A 88 -14.77 -1.17 -21.96
CA ASP A 88 -15.83 -0.88 -22.92
C ASP A 88 -15.45 0.37 -23.73
N ILE A 89 -14.97 0.04 -24.94
CA ILE A 89 -14.97 0.76 -26.23
C ILE A 89 -13.82 1.73 -26.53
#